data_AF-A0A7C5V804-F1
#
_entry.id   AF-A0A7C5V804-F1
#
_cell.length_a   1.000
_cell.length_b   1.000
_cell.length_c   1.000
_cell.angle_alpha   90.00
_cell.angle_beta   90.00
_cell.angle_gamma   90.00
#
_symmetry.space_group_name_H-M   'P 1'
#
loop_
_entity.id
_entity.type
_entity.pdbx_description
1 polymer ?
#
loop_
_entity_poly.entity_id
_entity_poly.type
_entity_poly.pdbx_seq_one_letter_code
_entity_poly.pdbx_strand_id
1 'polypeptide(L)'
;MRKLSGISGCVLFTGLLFAAAGSAQAQWPDQAGSSDETHRLGLFVNPALVLSSGPQVISGMKVYHLGFLDQEFGLRNQFLAGSMTWTDWGGALTLSHLSTPMHTMTRGGLSLAWRSSRVTAGVFAGFVSRSFREANLDLVDPEDPLLQNGFSRTGLSIGAGLLCRPGALWRLGASVGDVNRPNLSFSPKPLRERRLVNVEISYSPSVYRLALGWTWEEGRGYPRVGASADVLSAGTVSLGVDYGGFHADWEMSLSRQTRFRYTWQIPISSMAAQSYGSHQIMLSFDLKEPVRSLPCRIQADTDSVWISQKKIVFGEGVPGADSIRACLALEPKEAQEPVEDPSPPDRRLYTRRYNDWIDSTRNKNESGTLLALDSSGVRRASAIRKFLENSEKQIQVRILCNDGYSKETADSGSVVFEKIVPAENIWRFQDRPQRVRIWEVLIQNQTETVYKASGRGRIPDRWVWNWRDGNGSLLEAGWYTLRLRWKEMDNRWAESSLFFFQVVRHRQKIHYAIKKDSQPFSKEWYLYLLPIH
;
A
#
# COMPACT_ATOMS: atom_id res chain seq x y z
N MET A 1 -11.86 53.33 53.04
CA MET A 1 -11.29 52.85 51.77
C MET A 1 -10.60 51.54 52.05
N ARG A 2 -11.25 50.42 51.71
CA ARG A 2 -10.89 49.07 52.13
C ARG A 2 -10.37 48.25 50.94
N LYS A 3 -9.36 47.44 51.23
CA LYS A 3 -8.69 46.44 50.40
C LYS A 3 -9.67 45.54 49.63
N LEU A 4 -9.59 45.57 48.30
CA LEU A 4 -10.14 44.57 47.38
C LEU A 4 -9.23 44.55 46.13
N SER A 5 -8.08 43.87 46.21
CA SER A 5 -7.16 43.73 45.08
C SER A 5 -6.33 42.43 45.13
N GLY A 6 -6.91 41.34 45.65
CA GLY A 6 -6.19 40.05 45.79
C GLY A 6 -6.81 38.85 45.09
N ILE A 7 -8.11 38.90 44.73
CA ILE A 7 -8.84 37.67 44.32
C ILE A 7 -9.02 37.60 42.79
N SER A 8 -9.02 38.73 42.08
CA SER A 8 -9.24 38.75 40.62
C SER A 8 -8.05 38.22 39.79
N GLY A 9 -6.83 38.24 40.33
CA GLY A 9 -5.63 37.73 39.64
C GLY A 9 -5.58 36.20 39.58
N CYS A 10 -5.95 35.51 40.67
CA CYS A 10 -5.96 34.05 40.72
C CYS A 10 -7.03 33.48 39.78
N VAL A 11 -8.25 34.03 39.75
CA VAL A 11 -9.35 33.50 38.91
C VAL A 11 -9.06 33.66 37.40
N LEU A 12 -8.39 34.74 36.98
CA LEU A 12 -7.95 34.93 35.59
C LEU A 12 -6.79 34.00 35.21
N PHE A 13 -5.85 33.76 36.13
CA PHE A 13 -4.72 32.85 35.89
C PHE A 13 -5.15 31.38 35.87
N THR A 14 -6.04 30.97 36.77
CA THR A 14 -6.63 29.61 36.75
C THR A 14 -7.51 29.41 35.51
N GLY A 15 -8.25 30.44 35.07
CA GLY A 15 -9.05 30.40 33.84
C GLY A 15 -8.20 30.23 32.56
N LEU A 16 -7.05 30.91 32.46
CA LEU A 16 -6.08 30.75 31.37
C LEU A 16 -5.37 29.38 31.40
N LEU A 17 -5.04 28.87 32.59
CA LEU A 17 -4.46 27.52 32.77
C LEU A 17 -5.45 26.40 32.41
N PHE A 18 -6.74 26.56 32.71
CA PHE A 18 -7.78 25.61 32.28
C PHE A 18 -8.09 25.71 30.79
N ALA A 19 -7.97 26.89 30.17
CA ALA A 19 -8.09 27.04 28.72
C ALA A 19 -6.90 26.41 27.98
N ALA A 20 -5.68 26.55 28.50
CA ALA A 20 -4.48 25.91 27.94
C ALA A 20 -4.43 24.38 28.18
N ALA A 21 -4.91 23.90 29.33
CA ALA A 21 -5.05 22.46 29.59
C ALA A 21 -6.23 21.82 28.83
N GLY A 22 -7.28 22.60 28.55
CA GLY A 22 -8.44 22.19 27.76
C GLY A 22 -8.21 22.25 26.24
N SER A 23 -7.29 23.09 25.77
CA SER A 23 -6.82 23.08 24.38
C SER A 23 -5.67 22.09 24.16
N ALA A 24 -5.03 21.62 25.25
CA ALA A 24 -4.05 20.56 25.19
C ALA A 24 -4.61 19.19 24.77
N GLN A 25 -5.93 19.01 24.82
CA GLN A 25 -6.60 17.79 24.34
C GLN A 25 -6.82 17.76 22.82
N ALA A 26 -6.74 18.90 22.12
CA ALA A 26 -6.77 18.94 20.65
C ALA A 26 -5.37 18.75 20.01
N GLN A 27 -4.37 18.39 20.83
CA GLN A 27 -2.94 18.38 20.50
C GLN A 27 -2.41 17.05 19.94
N TRP A 28 -3.31 16.14 19.65
CA TRP A 28 -2.99 14.81 19.14
C TRP A 28 -2.59 14.90 17.67
N PRO A 29 -2.01 13.83 17.09
CA PRO A 29 -1.96 13.67 15.65
C PRO A 29 -3.36 13.48 15.01
N ASP A 30 -4.38 14.17 15.53
CA ASP A 30 -5.78 14.23 15.04
C ASP A 30 -5.88 14.84 13.63
N GLN A 31 -4.77 15.34 13.11
CA GLN A 31 -4.63 15.67 11.70
C GLN A 31 -4.64 14.43 10.79
N ALA A 32 -4.52 13.22 11.32
CA ALA A 32 -4.79 12.05 10.50
C ALA A 32 -6.30 11.91 10.27
N GLY A 33 -6.70 11.80 9.02
CA GLY A 33 -8.08 11.52 8.68
C GLY A 33 -8.52 10.13 9.15
N SER A 34 -9.78 9.98 9.58
CA SER A 34 -10.29 8.68 10.03
C SER A 34 -10.46 7.67 8.90
N SER A 35 -10.37 8.11 7.64
CA SER A 35 -10.38 7.29 6.43
C SER A 35 -9.03 7.29 5.69
N ASP A 36 -8.05 8.08 6.15
CA ASP A 36 -6.80 8.31 5.44
C ASP A 36 -5.80 7.16 5.66
N GLU A 37 -5.85 6.19 4.76
CA GLU A 37 -4.95 5.02 4.79
C GLU A 37 -3.48 5.36 4.49
N THR A 38 -3.19 6.53 3.92
CA THR A 38 -1.79 6.95 3.66
C THR A 38 -1.19 7.71 4.83
N HIS A 39 -2.02 8.29 5.69
CA HIS A 39 -1.54 8.99 6.85
C HIS A 39 -1.20 8.00 7.96
N ARG A 40 0.10 7.75 8.15
CA ARG A 40 0.59 6.75 9.11
C ARG A 40 0.16 7.01 10.57
N LEU A 41 -0.08 8.28 10.92
CA LEU A 41 -0.63 8.62 12.23
C LEU A 41 -2.13 8.29 12.41
N GLY A 42 -2.81 7.81 11.36
CA GLY A 42 -4.19 7.34 11.45
C GLY A 42 -4.36 6.22 12.48
N LEU A 43 -3.29 5.49 12.82
CA LEU A 43 -3.25 4.51 13.91
C LEU A 43 -3.65 5.07 15.29
N PHE A 44 -3.43 6.36 15.52
CA PHE A 44 -3.82 7.03 16.78
C PHE A 44 -5.30 7.44 16.79
N VAL A 45 -5.92 7.59 15.60
CA VAL A 45 -7.27 8.15 15.44
C VAL A 45 -8.33 7.08 15.20
N ASN A 46 -8.02 6.08 14.37
CA ASN A 46 -8.95 5.01 14.00
C ASN A 46 -8.25 3.64 14.07
N PRO A 47 -8.59 2.78 15.05
CA PRO A 47 -7.98 1.45 15.16
C PRO A 47 -8.28 0.54 13.95
N ALA A 48 -9.28 0.83 13.12
CA ALA A 48 -9.51 0.08 11.89
C ALA A 48 -8.44 0.33 10.80
N LEU A 49 -7.62 1.39 10.91
CA LEU A 49 -6.58 1.70 9.94
C LEU A 49 -5.33 0.80 10.07
N VAL A 50 -5.21 0.00 11.14
CA VAL A 50 -4.08 -0.91 11.38
C VAL A 50 -3.78 -1.78 10.16
N LEU A 51 -4.82 -2.41 9.60
CA LEU A 51 -4.70 -3.33 8.46
C LEU A 51 -4.39 -2.64 7.13
N SER A 52 -4.76 -1.36 6.99
CA SER A 52 -4.44 -0.57 5.79
C SER A 52 -3.02 -0.05 5.80
N SER A 53 -2.47 0.16 7.00
CA SER A 53 -1.18 0.79 7.21
C SER A 53 0.03 -0.15 7.00
N GLY A 54 -0.22 -1.46 7.02
CA GLY A 54 0.80 -2.51 6.87
C GLY A 54 1.72 -2.64 8.09
N PRO A 55 2.69 -3.57 8.07
CA PRO A 55 3.67 -3.71 9.15
C PRO A 55 4.68 -2.56 9.14
N GLN A 56 4.73 -1.76 10.20
CA GLN A 56 5.57 -0.56 10.27
C GLN A 56 5.90 -0.16 11.71
N VAL A 57 6.98 0.62 11.87
CA VAL A 57 7.31 1.37 13.08
C VAL A 57 7.39 2.85 12.73
N ILE A 58 6.80 3.70 13.55
CA ILE A 58 6.72 5.14 13.37
C ILE A 58 7.23 5.81 14.64
N SER A 59 8.11 6.78 14.51
CA SER A 59 8.56 7.63 15.61
C SER A 59 8.56 9.08 15.15
N GLY A 60 8.16 9.99 16.01
CA GLY A 60 8.17 11.40 15.66
C GLY A 60 7.96 12.32 16.84
N MET A 61 7.98 13.61 16.54
CA MET A 61 7.67 14.65 17.50
C MET A 61 6.94 15.81 16.83
N LYS A 62 6.07 16.44 17.60
CA LYS A 62 5.42 17.70 17.28
C LYS A 62 5.91 18.77 18.25
N VAL A 63 6.37 19.89 17.71
CA VAL A 63 6.91 21.03 18.44
C VAL A 63 5.97 22.21 18.28
N TYR A 64 5.76 22.93 19.37
CA TYR A 64 4.81 24.03 19.43
C TYR A 64 5.60 25.32 19.58
N HIS A 65 5.57 26.14 18.53
CA HIS A 65 6.28 27.41 18.52
C HIS A 65 5.33 28.50 19.05
N LEU A 66 5.62 29.03 20.24
CA LEU A 66 4.84 30.12 20.86
C LEU A 66 5.28 31.53 20.40
N GLY A 67 6.33 31.64 19.58
CA GLY A 67 6.84 32.92 19.06
C GLY A 67 8.37 32.94 18.97
N PHE A 68 8.93 33.98 18.35
CA PHE A 68 10.37 34.11 18.08
C PHE A 68 11.23 34.48 19.31
N LEU A 69 10.66 34.58 20.52
CA LEU A 69 11.32 35.16 21.69
C LEU A 69 11.38 34.28 22.94
N ASP A 70 10.81 33.06 22.97
CA ASP A 70 10.91 32.19 24.16
C ASP A 70 12.01 31.14 24.01
N GLN A 71 13.07 31.29 24.81
CA GLN A 71 14.33 30.55 24.72
C GLN A 71 14.26 29.07 25.17
N GLU A 72 13.10 28.57 25.59
CA GLU A 72 12.96 27.18 26.01
C GLU A 72 11.77 26.54 25.30
N PHE A 73 12.06 25.66 24.34
CA PHE A 73 11.09 24.80 23.65
C PHE A 73 10.31 23.90 24.64
N GLY A 74 9.38 24.48 25.39
CA GLY A 74 8.75 23.88 26.56
C GLY A 74 7.62 22.91 26.24
N LEU A 75 6.97 23.05 25.07
CA LEU A 75 5.83 22.22 24.70
C LEU A 75 6.19 21.30 23.51
N ARG A 76 6.20 20.00 23.78
CA ARG A 76 6.62 18.96 22.83
C ARG A 76 5.73 17.74 23.00
N ASN A 77 5.28 17.17 21.89
CA ASN A 77 4.54 15.91 21.87
C ASN A 77 5.36 14.87 21.10
N GLN A 78 5.85 13.85 21.78
CA GLN A 78 6.59 12.75 21.18
C GLN A 78 5.67 11.55 20.99
N PHE A 79 5.83 10.81 19.90
CA PHE A 79 5.01 9.64 19.64
C PHE A 79 5.81 8.51 19.01
N LEU A 80 5.40 7.29 19.36
CA LEU A 80 5.90 6.03 18.86
C LEU A 80 4.69 5.13 18.55
N ALA A 81 4.68 4.52 17.38
CA ALA A 81 3.68 3.52 17.03
C ALA A 81 4.33 2.36 16.30
N GLY A 82 3.83 1.15 16.55
CA GLY A 82 4.20 -0.05 15.81
C GLY A 82 2.93 -0.77 15.38
N SER A 83 2.93 -1.34 14.18
CA SER A 83 1.82 -2.17 13.72
C SER A 83 2.33 -3.40 13.00
N MET A 84 1.55 -4.47 13.11
CA MET A 84 1.75 -5.75 12.45
C MET A 84 0.43 -6.16 11.82
N THR A 85 0.50 -6.74 10.63
CA THR A 85 -0.68 -7.21 9.92
C THR A 85 -0.51 -8.68 9.52
N TRP A 86 -1.59 -9.41 9.70
CA TRP A 86 -1.83 -10.74 9.17
C TRP A 86 -2.92 -10.62 8.09
N THR A 87 -3.36 -11.75 7.51
CA THR A 87 -4.30 -11.77 6.38
C THR A 87 -5.56 -10.93 6.63
N ASP A 88 -6.28 -11.23 7.71
CA ASP A 88 -7.55 -10.57 8.04
C ASP A 88 -7.53 -9.88 9.41
N TRP A 89 -6.40 -9.92 10.10
CA TRP A 89 -6.24 -9.39 11.45
C TRP A 89 -5.00 -8.52 11.53
N GLY A 90 -5.01 -7.49 12.37
CA GLY A 90 -3.85 -6.64 12.58
C GLY A 90 -3.81 -6.13 14.01
N GLY A 91 -2.60 -5.94 14.53
CA GLY A 91 -2.37 -5.37 15.86
C GLY A 91 -1.53 -4.10 15.74
N ALA A 92 -1.78 -3.13 16.61
CA ALA A 92 -0.88 -2.00 16.77
C ALA A 92 -0.66 -1.65 18.24
N LEU A 93 0.53 -1.15 18.55
CA LEU A 93 0.90 -0.51 19.80
C LEU A 93 1.11 0.97 19.51
N THR A 94 0.48 1.84 20.28
CA THR A 94 0.68 3.29 20.20
C THR A 94 1.13 3.82 21.55
N LEU A 95 2.03 4.81 21.53
CA LEU A 95 2.49 5.54 22.69
C LEU A 95 2.69 7.00 22.29
N SER A 96 2.14 7.93 23.07
CA SER A 96 2.39 9.37 22.94
C SER A 96 2.69 9.98 24.30
N HIS A 97 3.59 10.96 24.30
CA HIS A 97 4.01 11.69 25.49
C HIS A 97 4.08 13.18 25.16
N LEU A 98 3.09 13.91 25.65
CA LEU A 98 3.08 15.36 25.67
C LEU A 98 3.78 15.85 26.94
N SER A 99 4.72 16.75 26.76
CA SER A 99 5.43 17.42 27.83
C SER A 99 5.27 18.92 27.69
N THR A 100 4.82 19.57 28.76
CA THR A 100 4.79 21.02 28.96
C THR A 100 5.61 21.38 30.20
N PRO A 101 5.91 22.67 30.43
CA PRO A 101 6.56 23.09 31.68
C PRO A 101 5.76 22.72 32.93
N MET A 102 4.42 22.79 32.89
CA MET A 102 3.59 22.55 34.07
C MET A 102 3.06 21.12 34.17
N HIS A 103 2.89 20.45 33.04
CA HIS A 103 2.09 19.24 32.94
C HIS A 103 2.67 18.27 31.90
N THR A 104 2.52 16.98 32.15
CA THR A 104 2.81 15.93 31.19
C THR A 104 1.59 15.04 31.00
N MET A 105 1.37 14.58 29.78
CA MET A 105 0.31 13.64 29.43
C MET A 105 0.93 12.49 28.66
N THR A 106 0.68 11.27 29.12
CA THR A 106 1.12 10.05 28.42
C THR A 106 -0.10 9.24 28.06
N ARG A 107 -0.19 8.75 26.84
CA ARG A 107 -1.17 7.73 26.46
C ARG A 107 -0.47 6.59 25.79
N GLY A 108 -0.93 5.40 26.06
CA GLY A 108 -0.50 4.24 25.32
C GLY A 108 -1.63 3.23 25.22
N GLY A 109 -1.55 2.33 24.26
CA GLY A 109 -2.53 1.27 24.15
C GLY A 109 -2.29 0.33 23.00
N LEU A 110 -3.16 -0.67 22.95
CA LEU A 110 -3.18 -1.70 21.93
C LEU A 110 -4.44 -1.53 21.10
N SER A 111 -4.27 -1.61 19.79
CA SER A 111 -5.36 -1.70 18.82
C SER A 111 -5.39 -3.10 18.23
N LEU A 112 -6.58 -3.66 18.08
CA LEU A 112 -6.83 -4.88 17.31
C LEU A 112 -7.82 -4.54 16.20
N ALA A 113 -7.49 -4.94 14.97
CA ALA A 113 -8.32 -4.74 13.80
C ALA A 113 -8.63 -6.07 13.12
N TRP A 114 -9.83 -6.15 12.57
CA TRP A 114 -10.31 -7.25 11.75
C TRP A 114 -10.87 -6.71 10.44
N ARG A 115 -10.54 -7.36 9.32
CA ARG A 115 -10.98 -6.99 7.98
C ARG A 115 -11.85 -8.08 7.37
N SER A 116 -12.98 -7.64 6.84
CA SER A 116 -13.77 -8.33 5.83
C SER A 116 -13.55 -7.65 4.46
N SER A 117 -14.17 -8.19 3.41
CA SER A 117 -13.95 -7.77 2.01
C SER A 117 -13.95 -6.25 1.78
N ARG A 118 -14.91 -5.53 2.36
CA ARG A 118 -15.05 -4.06 2.21
C ARG A 118 -15.05 -3.29 3.52
N VAL A 119 -15.08 -3.98 4.66
CA VAL A 119 -15.24 -3.36 5.97
C VAL A 119 -14.08 -3.81 6.85
N THR A 120 -13.44 -2.85 7.51
CA THR A 120 -12.46 -3.10 8.56
C THR A 120 -13.02 -2.51 9.85
N ALA A 121 -13.02 -3.31 10.91
CA ALA A 121 -13.41 -2.89 12.24
C ALA A 121 -12.18 -2.94 13.14
N GLY A 122 -12.09 -2.02 14.09
CA GLY A 122 -11.02 -2.00 15.07
C GLY A 122 -11.52 -1.63 16.45
N VAL A 123 -10.85 -2.15 17.46
CA VAL A 123 -11.03 -1.80 18.87
C VAL A 123 -9.70 -1.35 19.45
N PHE A 124 -9.76 -0.45 20.41
CA PHE A 124 -8.60 0.10 21.12
C PHE A 124 -8.82 -0.05 22.62
N ALA A 125 -7.79 -0.47 23.33
CA ALA A 125 -7.73 -0.47 24.78
C ALA A 125 -6.36 0.06 25.23
N GLY A 126 -6.36 1.04 26.12
CA GLY A 126 -5.15 1.72 26.55
C GLY A 126 -5.32 2.45 27.86
N PHE A 127 -4.35 3.30 28.16
CA PHE A 127 -4.34 4.16 29.34
C PHE A 127 -4.06 5.60 28.92
N VAL A 128 -4.57 6.53 29.70
CA VAL A 128 -4.21 7.95 29.66
C VAL A 128 -3.76 8.35 31.05
N SER A 129 -2.55 8.89 31.15
CA SER A 129 -1.95 9.37 32.38
C SER A 129 -1.68 10.87 32.26
N ARG A 130 -2.12 11.64 33.26
CA ARG A 130 -1.82 13.06 33.38
C ARG A 130 -1.02 13.27 34.65
N SER A 131 -0.01 14.11 34.59
CA SER A 131 0.78 14.48 35.75
C SER A 131 1.20 15.94 35.74
N PHE A 132 1.27 16.55 36.92
CA PHE A 132 1.89 17.85 37.11
C PHE A 132 3.37 17.68 37.46
N ARG A 133 4.20 18.64 37.04
CA ARG A 133 5.61 18.67 37.41
C ARG A 133 5.77 19.40 38.73
N GLU A 134 5.98 18.65 39.80
CA GLU A 134 6.15 19.19 41.16
C GLU A 134 7.21 20.29 41.22
N ALA A 135 8.35 20.12 40.53
CA ALA A 135 9.43 21.11 40.49
C ALA A 135 9.02 22.49 39.92
N ASN A 136 7.92 22.55 39.16
CA ASN A 136 7.42 23.79 38.55
C ASN A 136 6.13 24.27 39.22
N LEU A 137 5.65 23.60 40.26
CA LEU A 137 4.57 24.08 41.11
C LEU A 137 5.21 24.91 42.23
N ASP A 138 4.91 26.21 42.25
CA ASP A 138 5.10 27.01 43.45
C ASP A 138 4.00 26.61 44.44
N LEU A 139 4.30 25.59 45.24
CA LEU A 139 3.38 25.07 46.26
C LEU A 139 3.29 26.09 47.40
N VAL A 140 2.47 27.13 47.19
CA VAL A 140 2.12 28.11 48.23
C VAL A 140 1.46 27.40 49.44
N ASP A 141 0.84 26.24 49.20
CA ASP A 141 0.24 25.37 50.21
C ASP A 141 0.62 23.90 49.97
N PRO A 142 1.51 23.30 50.79
CA PRO A 142 1.85 21.88 50.74
C PRO A 142 0.66 20.94 51.01
N GLU A 143 -0.41 21.45 51.64
CA GLU A 143 -1.62 20.69 51.96
C GLU A 143 -2.76 20.91 50.95
N ASP A 144 -2.48 21.50 49.77
CA ASP A 144 -3.49 21.78 48.75
C ASP A 144 -4.37 20.53 48.51
N PRO A 145 -5.68 20.59 48.83
CA PRO A 145 -6.60 19.47 48.67
C PRO A 145 -6.64 18.88 47.26
N LEU A 146 -6.23 19.64 46.24
CA LEU A 146 -6.12 19.15 44.86
C LEU A 146 -4.98 18.15 44.69
N LEU A 147 -3.90 18.28 45.47
CA LEU A 147 -2.67 17.50 45.31
C LEU A 147 -2.48 16.42 46.39
N GLN A 148 -3.33 16.41 47.43
CA GLN A 148 -3.30 15.42 48.52
C GLN A 148 -3.29 13.95 48.04
N ASN A 149 -3.86 13.67 46.87
CA ASN A 149 -3.94 12.33 46.31
C ASN A 149 -2.91 12.05 45.21
N GLY A 150 -1.83 12.83 45.18
CA GLY A 150 -0.70 12.71 44.26
C GLY A 150 -0.77 13.60 43.03
N PHE A 151 0.38 13.81 42.40
CA PHE A 151 0.56 14.65 41.21
C PHE A 151 0.25 13.94 39.90
N SER A 152 -0.16 12.66 39.92
CA SER A 152 -0.53 11.91 38.71
C SER A 152 -1.87 11.18 38.83
N ARG A 153 -2.58 11.09 37.71
CA ARG A 153 -3.82 10.32 37.55
C ARG A 153 -3.76 9.51 36.26
N THR A 154 -4.05 8.22 36.36
CA THR A 154 -4.13 7.31 35.22
C THR A 154 -5.53 6.74 35.11
N GLY A 155 -6.07 6.73 33.90
CA GLY A 155 -7.38 6.15 33.59
C GLY A 155 -7.30 5.22 32.38
N LEU A 156 -8.16 4.20 32.37
CA LEU A 156 -8.34 3.32 31.22
C LEU A 156 -9.02 4.09 30.08
N SER A 157 -8.57 3.92 28.85
CA SER A 157 -9.17 4.48 27.64
C SER A 157 -9.58 3.34 26.72
N ILE A 158 -10.84 3.36 26.26
CA ILE A 158 -11.34 2.40 25.27
C ILE A 158 -11.91 3.13 24.05
N GLY A 159 -11.74 2.54 22.87
CA GLY A 159 -12.21 3.10 21.61
C GLY A 159 -12.56 2.05 20.58
N ALA A 160 -13.24 2.48 19.52
CA ALA A 160 -13.63 1.65 18.41
C ALA A 160 -13.54 2.43 17.09
N GLY A 161 -13.42 1.70 15.99
CA GLY A 161 -13.24 2.27 14.67
C GLY A 161 -13.81 1.38 13.57
N LEU A 162 -14.25 2.01 12.49
CA LEU A 162 -14.75 1.38 11.29
C LEU A 162 -14.12 2.08 10.07
N LEU A 163 -13.82 1.29 9.04
CA LEU A 163 -13.39 1.74 7.74
C LEU A 163 -14.14 0.93 6.69
N CYS A 164 -14.88 1.60 5.81
CA CYS A 164 -15.64 0.98 4.72
C CYS A 164 -15.13 1.46 3.36
N ARG A 165 -15.01 0.52 2.42
CA ARG A 165 -14.61 0.75 1.02
C ARG A 165 -15.76 0.36 0.10
N PRO A 166 -16.76 1.24 -0.10
CA PRO A 166 -17.92 0.91 -0.94
C PRO A 166 -17.53 0.68 -2.41
N GLY A 167 -16.40 1.25 -2.87
CA GLY A 167 -15.81 1.02 -4.18
C GLY A 167 -14.30 1.27 -4.16
N ALA A 168 -13.66 1.21 -5.32
CA ALA A 168 -12.20 1.35 -5.43
C ALA A 168 -11.68 2.77 -5.10
N LEU A 169 -12.52 3.79 -5.28
CA LEU A 169 -12.12 5.20 -5.14
C LEU A 169 -12.57 5.83 -3.82
N TRP A 170 -13.55 5.23 -3.15
CA TRP A 170 -14.23 5.81 -1.99
C TRP A 170 -13.83 5.10 -0.71
N ARG A 171 -13.58 5.88 0.34
CA ARG A 171 -13.33 5.39 1.70
C ARG A 171 -14.20 6.16 2.67
N LEU A 172 -14.77 5.44 3.63
CA LEU A 172 -15.58 5.99 4.71
C LEU A 172 -14.96 5.53 6.02
N GLY A 173 -14.49 6.47 6.83
CA GLY A 173 -13.92 6.22 8.15
C GLY A 173 -14.86 6.74 9.23
N ALA A 174 -14.98 5.99 10.32
CA ALA A 174 -15.58 6.48 11.55
C ALA A 174 -14.84 5.92 12.75
N SER A 175 -14.64 6.71 13.80
CA SER A 175 -14.06 6.22 15.06
C SER A 175 -14.66 6.94 16.26
N VAL A 176 -14.61 6.26 17.41
CA VAL A 176 -14.92 6.84 18.71
C VAL A 176 -13.81 6.49 19.69
N GLY A 177 -13.18 7.51 20.26
CA GLY A 177 -12.18 7.41 21.32
C GLY A 177 -12.77 7.75 22.69
N ASP A 178 -12.14 7.22 23.74
CA ASP A 178 -12.46 7.51 25.14
C ASP A 178 -13.95 7.29 25.48
N VAL A 179 -14.51 6.18 25.00
CA VAL A 179 -15.93 5.84 25.17
C VAL A 179 -16.32 5.84 26.65
N ASN A 180 -15.45 5.31 27.50
CA ASN A 180 -15.63 5.23 28.95
C ASN A 180 -15.31 6.53 29.70
N ARG A 181 -14.78 7.56 29.03
CA ARG A 181 -14.49 8.90 29.60
C ARG A 181 -13.80 8.83 30.97
N PRO A 182 -12.56 8.29 31.05
CA PRO A 182 -11.87 8.12 32.34
C PRO A 182 -11.82 9.44 33.13
N ASN A 183 -12.03 9.35 34.45
CA ASN A 183 -11.87 10.50 35.34
C ASN A 183 -10.39 10.73 35.63
N LEU A 184 -9.86 11.85 35.18
CA LEU A 184 -8.47 12.27 35.37
C LEU A 184 -8.37 13.47 36.33
N SER A 185 -9.40 13.72 37.13
CA SER A 185 -9.39 14.81 38.09
C SER A 185 -8.46 14.54 39.26
N PHE A 186 -7.76 15.61 39.63
CA PHE A 186 -7.07 15.76 40.90
C PHE A 186 -8.04 16.23 42.00
N SER A 187 -9.13 16.89 41.61
CA SER A 187 -10.16 17.41 42.52
C SER A 187 -11.30 16.40 42.74
N PRO A 188 -12.13 16.59 43.80
CA PRO A 188 -13.36 15.82 43.99
C PRO A 188 -14.37 15.97 42.85
N LYS A 189 -14.31 17.09 42.10
CA LYS A 189 -15.16 17.28 40.91
C LYS A 189 -14.59 16.46 39.77
N PRO A 190 -15.36 15.54 39.16
CA PRO A 190 -14.84 14.69 38.09
C PRO A 190 -14.48 15.52 36.86
N LEU A 191 -13.25 15.38 36.39
CA LEU A 191 -12.73 15.91 35.13
C LEU A 191 -12.55 14.69 34.24
N ARG A 192 -13.58 14.41 33.44
CA ARG A 192 -13.59 13.23 32.59
C ARG A 192 -12.94 13.54 31.25
N GLU A 193 -12.22 12.58 30.71
CA GLU A 193 -11.69 12.66 29.36
C GLU A 193 -12.83 12.88 28.37
N ARG A 194 -12.54 13.64 27.33
CA ARG A 194 -13.50 14.02 26.31
C ARG A 194 -13.70 12.86 25.35
N ARG A 195 -14.94 12.60 24.97
CA ARG A 195 -15.25 11.63 23.93
C ARG A 195 -14.98 12.27 22.58
N LEU A 196 -14.14 11.64 21.78
CA LEU A 196 -13.80 12.09 20.43
C LEU A 196 -14.49 11.18 19.42
N VAL A 197 -15.37 11.73 18.59
CA VAL A 197 -16.00 11.00 17.48
C VAL A 197 -15.49 11.57 16.18
N ASN A 198 -14.88 10.76 15.33
CA ASN A 198 -14.40 11.17 14.02
C ASN A 198 -15.22 10.49 12.94
N VAL A 199 -15.61 11.23 11.90
CA VAL A 199 -16.19 10.67 10.67
C VAL A 199 -15.52 11.34 9.49
N GLU A 200 -15.19 10.56 8.46
CA GLU A 200 -14.54 11.07 7.26
C GLU A 200 -14.96 10.30 6.02
N ILE A 201 -15.10 11.03 4.92
CA ILE A 201 -15.21 10.49 3.58
C ILE A 201 -14.00 10.95 2.77
N SER A 202 -13.38 10.03 2.04
CA SER A 202 -12.35 10.39 1.08
C SER A 202 -12.59 9.75 -0.30
N TYR A 203 -12.19 10.49 -1.32
CA TYR A 203 -12.25 10.13 -2.73
C TYR A 203 -10.84 10.20 -3.30
N SER A 204 -10.35 9.11 -3.91
CA SER A 204 -8.96 9.03 -4.40
C SER A 204 -8.86 8.57 -5.86
N PRO A 205 -9.07 9.47 -6.82
CA PRO A 205 -8.84 9.17 -8.23
C PRO A 205 -7.35 9.21 -8.56
N SER A 206 -6.77 8.05 -8.86
CA SER A 206 -5.37 7.94 -9.31
C SER A 206 -4.39 8.51 -8.28
N VAL A 207 -3.64 9.56 -8.63
CA VAL A 207 -2.61 10.20 -7.80
C VAL A 207 -3.14 11.26 -6.84
N TYR A 208 -4.43 11.61 -6.92
CA TYR A 208 -5.04 12.64 -6.06
C TYR A 208 -5.95 12.02 -5.02
N ARG A 209 -6.09 12.70 -3.88
CA ARG A 209 -7.08 12.40 -2.86
C ARG A 209 -7.73 13.69 -2.38
N LEU A 210 -9.03 13.64 -2.20
CA LEU A 210 -9.83 14.65 -1.52
C LEU A 210 -10.46 14.01 -0.30
N ALA A 211 -10.44 14.70 0.83
CA ALA A 211 -10.99 14.24 2.09
C ALA A 211 -11.86 15.33 2.73
N LEU A 212 -13.00 14.91 3.27
CA LEU A 212 -13.92 15.73 4.03
C LEU A 212 -14.26 14.99 5.31
N GLY A 213 -14.02 15.60 6.46
CA GLY A 213 -14.27 14.95 7.75
C GLY A 213 -14.82 15.91 8.79
N TRP A 214 -15.29 15.31 9.88
CA TRP A 214 -15.79 15.99 11.06
C TRP A 214 -15.30 15.27 12.31
N THR A 215 -14.84 16.07 13.27
CA THR A 215 -14.54 15.62 14.62
C THR A 215 -15.55 16.23 15.58
N TRP A 216 -16.26 15.42 16.36
CA TRP A 216 -17.14 15.87 17.41
C TRP A 216 -16.51 15.64 18.78
N GLU A 217 -16.51 16.70 19.59
CA GLU A 217 -15.98 16.74 20.94
C GLU A 217 -16.97 17.49 21.82
N GLU A 218 -17.49 16.83 22.86
CA GLU A 218 -18.41 17.44 23.83
C GLU A 218 -19.61 18.21 23.21
N GLY A 219 -20.13 17.72 22.08
CA GLY A 219 -21.25 18.33 21.36
C GLY A 219 -20.87 19.45 20.40
N ARG A 220 -19.59 19.77 20.25
CA ARG A 220 -19.07 20.70 19.23
C ARG A 220 -18.49 19.90 18.08
N GLY A 221 -18.83 20.30 16.84
CA GLY A 221 -18.31 19.68 15.62
C GLY A 221 -17.27 20.57 14.96
N TYR A 222 -16.17 19.96 14.51
CA TYR A 222 -15.05 20.60 13.85
C TYR A 222 -14.89 20.02 12.45
N PRO A 223 -15.27 20.75 11.38
CA PRO A 223 -15.07 20.29 10.02
C PRO A 223 -13.58 20.27 9.66
N ARG A 224 -13.20 19.35 8.77
CA ARG A 224 -11.90 19.34 8.10
C ARG A 224 -12.07 19.11 6.61
N VAL A 225 -11.23 19.76 5.82
CA VAL A 225 -11.12 19.54 4.38
C VAL A 225 -9.65 19.37 4.05
N GLY A 226 -9.32 18.35 3.25
CA GLY A 226 -7.95 18.08 2.85
C GLY A 226 -7.86 17.62 1.40
N ALA A 227 -6.72 17.88 0.78
CA ALA A 227 -6.33 17.34 -0.50
C ALA A 227 -4.90 16.82 -0.41
N SER A 228 -4.62 15.67 -1.02
CA SER A 228 -3.27 15.16 -1.16
C SER A 228 -2.99 14.71 -2.59
N ALA A 229 -1.74 14.76 -2.98
CA ALA A 229 -1.26 14.30 -4.27
C ALA A 229 0.02 13.49 -4.08
N ASP A 230 0.08 12.32 -4.71
CA ASP A 230 1.29 11.53 -4.82
C ASP A 230 2.22 12.17 -5.85
N VAL A 231 3.38 12.63 -5.39
CA VAL A 231 4.40 13.26 -6.23
C VAL A 231 5.31 12.16 -6.75
N LEU A 232 4.85 11.49 -7.80
CA LEU A 232 5.55 10.41 -8.51
C LEU A 232 6.05 9.31 -7.52
N SER A 233 7.26 8.80 -7.72
CA SER A 233 7.91 7.84 -6.82
C SER A 233 8.55 8.48 -5.58
N ALA A 234 8.59 9.82 -5.52
CA ALA A 234 9.36 10.55 -4.52
C ALA A 234 8.64 10.69 -3.17
N GLY A 235 7.30 10.74 -3.17
CA GLY A 235 6.54 10.92 -1.94
C GLY A 235 5.12 11.45 -2.14
N THR A 236 4.57 12.07 -1.09
CA THR A 236 3.20 12.61 -1.09
C THR A 236 3.24 14.03 -0.52
N VAL A 237 2.48 14.94 -1.11
CA VAL A 237 2.22 16.28 -0.58
C VAL A 237 0.75 16.39 -0.21
N SER A 238 0.44 16.92 0.95
CA SER A 238 -0.93 17.21 1.36
C SER A 238 -1.08 18.64 1.84
N LEU A 239 -2.27 19.19 1.60
CA LEU A 239 -2.72 20.47 2.08
C LEU A 239 -4.10 20.29 2.70
N GLY A 240 -4.36 20.95 3.81
CA GLY A 240 -5.66 20.88 4.44
C GLY A 240 -5.96 22.06 5.31
N VAL A 241 -7.24 22.19 5.65
CA VAL A 241 -7.75 23.17 6.58
C VAL A 241 -8.66 22.44 7.57
N ASP A 242 -8.44 22.69 8.84
CA ASP A 242 -9.27 22.24 9.94
C ASP A 242 -9.53 23.41 10.91
N TYR A 243 -10.22 23.14 12.02
CA TYR A 243 -10.47 24.15 13.05
C TYR A 243 -9.18 24.71 13.69
N GLY A 244 -8.09 23.93 13.69
CA GLY A 244 -6.80 24.36 14.21
C GLY A 244 -6.03 25.24 13.23
N GLY A 245 -6.19 25.01 11.94
CA GLY A 245 -5.78 25.95 10.92
C GLY A 245 -5.45 25.32 9.58
N PHE A 246 -4.63 26.02 8.80
CA PHE A 246 -4.07 25.48 7.57
C PHE A 246 -2.90 24.55 7.91
N HIS A 247 -2.80 23.41 7.24
CA HIS A 247 -1.65 22.54 7.34
C HIS A 247 -1.15 22.12 5.96
N ALA A 248 0.16 21.97 5.86
CA ALA A 248 0.86 21.43 4.70
C ALA A 248 1.78 20.32 5.16
N ASP A 249 1.66 19.14 4.56
CA ASP A 249 2.53 18.02 4.82
C ASP A 249 3.34 17.66 3.58
N TRP A 250 4.55 17.20 3.83
CA TRP A 250 5.41 16.61 2.84
C TRP A 250 5.97 15.30 3.38
N GLU A 251 5.71 14.20 2.68
CA GLU A 251 6.35 12.90 2.91
C GLU A 251 7.30 12.62 1.75
N MET A 252 8.50 12.14 2.06
CA MET A 252 9.46 11.62 1.09
C MET A 252 9.99 10.25 1.48
N SER A 253 10.26 9.42 0.48
CA SER A 253 10.91 8.12 0.68
C SER A 253 12.42 8.31 0.73
N LEU A 254 13.04 8.06 1.88
CA LEU A 254 14.50 8.08 2.04
C LEU A 254 15.15 6.77 1.54
N SER A 255 14.42 5.66 1.68
CA SER A 255 14.77 4.35 1.15
C SER A 255 13.50 3.58 0.76
N ARG A 256 13.61 2.31 0.37
CA ARG A 256 12.43 1.46 0.12
C ARG A 256 11.55 1.25 1.35
N GLN A 257 12.13 1.30 2.55
CA GLN A 257 11.46 1.03 3.82
C GLN A 257 11.34 2.27 4.69
N THR A 258 12.23 3.25 4.52
CA THR A 258 12.30 4.43 5.37
C THR A 258 11.62 5.61 4.69
N ARG A 259 10.69 6.25 5.40
CA ARG A 259 10.07 7.51 4.94
C ARG A 259 10.16 8.57 6.01
N PHE A 260 10.41 9.79 5.56
CA PHE A 260 10.41 10.98 6.39
C PHE A 260 9.21 11.82 6.03
N ARG A 261 8.51 12.34 7.04
CA ARG A 261 7.42 13.29 6.86
C ARG A 261 7.67 14.52 7.72
N TYR A 262 7.38 15.67 7.14
CA TYR A 262 7.35 16.95 7.81
C TYR A 262 5.97 17.59 7.62
N THR A 263 5.37 18.06 8.70
CA THR A 263 4.11 18.80 8.69
C THR A 263 4.37 20.21 9.21
N TRP A 264 3.85 21.18 8.49
CA TRP A 264 3.79 22.58 8.89
C TRP A 264 2.34 23.00 9.09
N GLN A 265 2.03 23.64 10.22
CA GLN A 265 0.69 24.09 10.55
C GLN A 265 0.69 25.59 10.85
N ILE A 266 -0.21 26.32 10.20
CA ILE A 266 -0.46 27.75 10.40
C ILE A 266 -1.82 27.90 11.09
N PRO A 267 -1.84 28.40 12.34
CA PRO A 267 -3.08 28.64 13.04
C PRO A 267 -3.86 29.80 12.42
N ILE A 268 -5.18 29.65 12.26
CA ILE A 268 -6.04 30.71 11.70
C ILE A 268 -6.58 31.63 12.80
N SER A 269 -6.50 31.24 14.07
CA SER A 269 -6.89 32.06 15.23
C SER A 269 -5.81 32.09 16.31
N SER A 270 -5.78 33.17 17.09
CA SER A 270 -4.83 33.35 18.21
C SER A 270 -4.95 32.26 19.28
N MET A 271 -6.17 31.78 19.56
CA MET A 271 -6.40 30.65 20.47
C MET A 271 -5.91 29.32 19.88
N ALA A 272 -6.04 29.15 18.56
CA ALA A 272 -5.48 27.99 17.88
C ALA A 272 -3.94 28.03 17.84
N ALA A 273 -3.34 29.22 17.73
CA ALA A 273 -1.89 29.36 17.64
C ALA A 273 -1.13 28.79 18.83
N GLN A 274 -1.68 28.96 20.04
CA GLN A 274 -1.08 28.41 21.26
C GLN A 274 -1.27 26.90 21.39
N SER A 275 -2.22 26.32 20.64
CA SER A 275 -2.71 24.97 20.88
C SER A 275 -2.26 23.97 19.83
N TYR A 276 -2.13 24.38 18.56
CA TYR A 276 -1.99 23.41 17.47
C TYR A 276 -0.56 23.07 17.07
N GLY A 277 0.44 23.75 17.62
CA GLY A 277 1.84 23.55 17.25
C GLY A 277 2.12 23.93 15.80
N SER A 278 3.39 24.10 15.43
CA SER A 278 3.75 24.63 14.12
C SER A 278 4.52 23.64 13.26
N HIS A 279 5.25 22.71 13.88
CA HIS A 279 6.13 21.78 13.18
C HIS A 279 5.97 20.36 13.72
N GLN A 280 5.91 19.39 12.83
CA GLN A 280 5.98 17.98 13.18
C GLN A 280 6.97 17.29 12.26
N ILE A 281 7.83 16.46 12.85
CA ILE A 281 8.74 15.57 12.14
C ILE A 281 8.40 14.13 12.48
N MET A 282 8.41 13.26 11.48
CA MET A 282 8.09 11.85 11.63
C MET A 282 9.02 11.01 10.75
N LEU A 283 9.56 9.96 11.34
CA LEU A 283 10.26 8.90 10.65
C LEU A 283 9.42 7.63 10.72
N SER A 284 9.30 6.93 9.60
CA SER A 284 8.60 5.66 9.53
C SER A 284 9.46 4.61 8.83
N PHE A 285 9.37 3.38 9.30
CA PHE A 285 10.09 2.22 8.83
C PHE A 285 9.10 1.09 8.52
N ASP A 286 8.95 0.76 7.25
CA ASP A 286 8.14 -0.36 6.77
C ASP A 286 8.89 -1.68 7.03
N LEU A 287 8.32 -2.56 7.87
CA LEU A 287 8.93 -3.84 8.25
C LEU A 287 8.84 -4.89 7.13
N LYS A 288 7.88 -4.73 6.23
CA LYS A 288 7.76 -5.51 5.00
C LYS A 288 7.97 -4.56 3.84
N GLU A 289 8.76 -4.96 2.84
CA GLU A 289 8.80 -4.16 1.60
C GLU A 289 7.36 -3.97 1.12
N PRO A 290 6.90 -2.72 0.94
CA PRO A 290 5.58 -2.51 0.40
C PRO A 290 5.59 -3.17 -0.97
N VAL A 291 4.80 -4.25 -1.11
CA VAL A 291 4.52 -4.82 -2.42
C VAL A 291 3.72 -3.76 -3.15
N ARG A 292 4.40 -2.81 -3.79
CA ARG A 292 3.78 -1.88 -4.72
C ARG A 292 3.33 -2.76 -5.88
N SER A 293 2.10 -3.25 -5.80
CA SER A 293 1.42 -3.82 -6.94
C SER A 293 1.26 -2.67 -7.94
N LEU A 294 2.22 -2.51 -8.84
CA LEU A 294 1.96 -1.81 -10.09
C LEU A 294 0.74 -2.50 -10.69
N PRO A 295 -0.33 -1.78 -11.08
CA PRO A 295 -1.47 -2.38 -11.74
C PRO A 295 -1.06 -2.88 -13.13
N CYS A 296 -0.34 -4.00 -13.19
CA CYS A 296 -0.09 -4.71 -14.43
C CYS A 296 -1.33 -5.54 -14.74
N ARG A 297 -2.24 -4.95 -15.52
CA ARG A 297 -3.29 -5.72 -16.19
C ARG A 297 -2.61 -6.53 -17.29
N ILE A 298 -2.21 -7.75 -16.97
CA ILE A 298 -1.71 -8.70 -17.97
C ILE A 298 -2.92 -9.12 -18.82
N GLN A 299 -3.11 -8.45 -19.94
CA GLN A 299 -4.00 -8.93 -21.00
C GLN A 299 -3.16 -9.88 -21.83
N ALA A 300 -3.40 -11.18 -21.68
CA ALA A 300 -2.82 -12.18 -22.55
C ALA A 300 -3.47 -12.02 -23.94
N ASP A 301 -2.67 -11.67 -24.96
CA ASP A 301 -3.08 -11.86 -26.34
C ASP A 301 -3.14 -13.37 -26.60
N THR A 302 -4.35 -13.88 -26.71
CA THR A 302 -4.64 -15.27 -27.04
C THR A 302 -4.47 -15.48 -28.53
N ASP A 303 -3.24 -15.68 -29.00
CA ASP A 303 -2.99 -16.21 -30.35
C ASP A 303 -1.82 -17.20 -30.43
N SER A 304 -1.32 -17.71 -29.30
CA SER A 304 -0.42 -18.86 -29.32
C SER A 304 -0.43 -19.65 -28.02
N VAL A 305 -1.06 -20.82 -28.06
CA VAL A 305 -1.00 -21.83 -26.99
C VAL A 305 0.07 -22.85 -27.37
N TRP A 306 1.22 -22.80 -26.69
CA TRP A 306 2.13 -23.94 -26.58
C TRP A 306 2.15 -24.38 -25.11
N ILE A 307 1.64 -25.58 -24.85
CA ILE A 307 1.58 -26.16 -23.50
C ILE A 307 2.99 -26.66 -23.14
N SER A 308 3.71 -25.84 -22.38
CA SER A 308 4.92 -26.26 -21.68
C SER A 308 4.52 -26.89 -20.34
N GLN A 309 4.75 -28.20 -20.21
CA GLN A 309 4.63 -28.92 -18.95
C GLN A 309 5.66 -28.40 -17.93
N LYS A 310 5.21 -27.87 -16.80
CA LYS A 310 5.78 -28.19 -15.49
C LYS A 310 4.86 -27.77 -14.36
N LYS A 311 4.44 -28.77 -13.59
CA LYS A 311 3.81 -28.62 -12.28
C LYS A 311 4.85 -28.05 -11.31
N ILE A 312 4.66 -26.81 -10.85
CA ILE A 312 5.35 -26.29 -9.66
C ILE A 312 4.49 -26.71 -8.47
N VAL A 313 4.96 -27.68 -7.70
CA VAL A 313 4.37 -27.99 -6.39
C VAL A 313 5.02 -27.04 -5.40
N PHE A 314 4.27 -26.05 -4.91
CA PHE A 314 4.68 -25.31 -3.72
C PHE A 314 4.43 -26.23 -2.53
N GLY A 315 5.49 -26.56 -1.79
CA GLY A 315 5.33 -27.20 -0.49
C GLY A 315 4.48 -26.32 0.41
N GLU A 316 3.46 -26.91 1.02
CA GLU A 316 2.72 -26.28 2.12
C GLU A 316 3.73 -25.93 3.22
N GLY A 317 4.00 -24.63 3.41
CA GLY A 317 5.00 -24.20 4.39
C GLY A 317 5.49 -22.76 4.30
N VAL A 318 5.01 -21.93 3.36
CA VAL A 318 5.34 -20.49 3.35
C VAL A 318 4.08 -19.66 3.59
N PRO A 319 3.94 -19.00 4.76
CA PRO A 319 2.86 -18.06 4.99
C PRO A 319 3.02 -16.85 4.05
N GLY A 320 2.03 -16.59 3.19
CA GLY A 320 1.89 -15.30 2.50
C GLY A 320 2.03 -15.26 0.98
N ALA A 321 1.78 -16.36 0.25
CA ALA A 321 1.60 -16.30 -1.20
C ALA A 321 0.12 -16.03 -1.54
N ASP A 322 -0.21 -14.78 -1.90
CA ASP A 322 -1.54 -14.43 -2.41
C ASP A 322 -1.80 -15.16 -3.74
N SER A 323 -2.88 -15.94 -3.79
CA SER A 323 -3.30 -16.68 -4.97
C SER A 323 -3.87 -15.75 -6.03
N ILE A 324 -3.24 -15.66 -7.21
CA ILE A 324 -3.87 -15.08 -8.40
C ILE A 324 -4.76 -16.16 -9.03
N ARG A 325 -6.09 -16.00 -8.94
CA ARG A 325 -7.04 -16.80 -9.73
C ARG A 325 -7.26 -16.13 -11.08
N ALA A 326 -6.85 -16.77 -12.16
CA ALA A 326 -7.30 -16.46 -13.52
C ALA A 326 -8.29 -17.55 -13.96
N CYS A 327 -9.54 -17.16 -14.24
CA CYS A 327 -10.49 -18.03 -14.92
C CYS A 327 -10.20 -17.99 -16.43
N LEU A 328 -9.89 -19.15 -17.02
CA LEU A 328 -9.87 -19.35 -18.46
C LEU A 328 -11.26 -19.86 -18.88
N ALA A 329 -12.00 -19.04 -19.62
CA ALA A 329 -13.14 -19.50 -20.40
C ALA A 329 -12.60 -19.95 -21.77
N LEU A 330 -12.90 -21.19 -22.16
CA LEU A 330 -12.67 -21.69 -23.50
C LEU A 330 -13.89 -21.32 -24.36
N GLU A 331 -13.71 -20.50 -25.39
CA GLU A 331 -14.66 -20.45 -26.49
C GLU A 331 -14.32 -21.55 -27.50
N PRO A 332 -15.25 -22.46 -27.85
CA PRO A 332 -15.04 -23.38 -28.94
C PRO A 332 -15.32 -22.66 -30.28
N LYS A 333 -14.33 -22.64 -31.18
CA LYS A 333 -14.56 -22.31 -32.59
C LYS A 333 -14.79 -23.59 -33.40
N GLU A 334 -15.93 -23.59 -34.09
CA GLU A 334 -16.32 -24.41 -35.24
C GLU A 334 -16.49 -25.92 -35.01
N ALA A 335 -17.70 -26.29 -34.56
CA ALA A 335 -18.37 -27.50 -35.04
C ALA A 335 -19.61 -27.06 -35.83
N GLN A 336 -19.66 -27.41 -37.11
CA GLN A 336 -20.88 -27.34 -37.91
C GLN A 336 -21.87 -28.42 -37.42
N GLU A 337 -23.14 -28.01 -37.42
CA GLU A 337 -24.39 -28.73 -37.17
C GLU A 337 -24.82 -29.01 -35.71
N PRO A 338 -26.09 -28.69 -35.35
CA PRO A 338 -26.63 -28.92 -34.02
C PRO A 338 -27.02 -30.40 -33.87
N VAL A 339 -26.32 -31.12 -33.00
CA VAL A 339 -26.78 -32.44 -32.56
C VAL A 339 -27.72 -32.23 -31.37
N GLU A 340 -28.97 -32.63 -31.54
CA GLU A 340 -29.96 -32.68 -30.46
C GLU A 340 -29.44 -33.52 -29.28
N ASP A 341 -29.74 -33.04 -28.07
CA ASP A 341 -29.35 -33.65 -26.79
C ASP A 341 -29.80 -35.12 -26.75
N PRO A 342 -28.88 -36.11 -26.75
CA PRO A 342 -29.28 -37.50 -26.78
C PRO A 342 -29.89 -37.88 -25.43
N SER A 343 -31.06 -38.51 -25.50
CA SER A 343 -31.78 -39.03 -24.36
C SER A 343 -30.91 -39.94 -23.46
N PRO A 344 -31.31 -40.17 -22.19
CA PRO A 344 -30.46 -40.78 -21.16
C PRO A 344 -29.83 -42.18 -21.40
N PRO A 345 -30.23 -43.04 -22.35
CA PRO A 345 -29.61 -44.37 -22.46
C PRO A 345 -28.19 -44.39 -23.05
N ASP A 346 -27.73 -43.34 -23.75
CA ASP A 346 -26.53 -43.44 -24.61
C ASP A 346 -25.18 -43.06 -23.97
N ARG A 347 -25.15 -42.72 -22.67
CA ARG A 347 -23.88 -42.43 -21.97
C ARG A 347 -22.89 -43.60 -21.99
N ARG A 348 -23.37 -44.84 -21.98
CA ARG A 348 -22.51 -46.03 -22.04
C ARG A 348 -21.87 -46.23 -23.40
N LEU A 349 -22.55 -45.87 -24.49
CA LEU A 349 -22.02 -45.97 -25.85
C LEU A 349 -20.93 -44.92 -26.08
N TYR A 350 -21.11 -43.72 -25.52
CA TYR A 350 -20.15 -42.62 -25.62
C TYR A 350 -18.86 -42.91 -24.84
N THR A 351 -18.98 -43.41 -23.60
CA THR A 351 -17.81 -43.84 -22.81
C THR A 351 -17.05 -44.98 -23.50
N ARG A 352 -17.76 -45.90 -24.17
CA ARG A 352 -17.13 -47.01 -24.91
C ARG A 352 -16.37 -46.50 -26.13
N ARG A 353 -16.98 -45.64 -26.97
CA ARG A 353 -16.31 -45.03 -28.14
C ARG A 353 -15.10 -44.18 -27.75
N TYR A 354 -15.19 -43.47 -26.62
CA TYR A 354 -14.07 -42.69 -26.08
C TYR A 354 -12.91 -43.58 -25.63
N ASN A 355 -13.21 -44.70 -24.96
CA ASN A 355 -12.18 -45.65 -24.54
C ASN A 355 -11.57 -46.42 -25.72
N ASP A 356 -12.38 -46.82 -26.70
CA ASP A 356 -11.91 -47.48 -27.92
C ASP A 356 -10.99 -46.54 -28.74
N TRP A 357 -11.26 -45.23 -28.72
CA TRP A 357 -10.39 -44.21 -29.31
C TRP A 357 -9.06 -44.05 -28.54
N ILE A 358 -9.09 -44.09 -27.20
CA ILE A 358 -7.87 -44.08 -26.37
C ILE A 358 -7.02 -45.34 -26.59
N ASP A 359 -7.64 -46.50 -26.75
CA ASP A 359 -6.90 -47.75 -26.96
C ASP A 359 -6.35 -47.86 -28.39
N SER A 360 -7.05 -47.32 -29.40
CA SER A 360 -6.55 -47.26 -30.78
C SER A 360 -5.38 -46.28 -30.99
N THR A 361 -5.27 -45.26 -30.14
CA THR A 361 -4.13 -44.32 -30.13
C THR A 361 -2.92 -44.84 -29.36
N ARG A 362 -3.08 -45.91 -28.57
CA ARG A 362 -2.02 -46.51 -27.73
C ARG A 362 -1.06 -47.43 -28.47
N ASN A 363 -1.45 -47.92 -29.65
CA ASN A 363 -0.70 -48.92 -30.43
C ASN A 363 0.13 -48.34 -31.60
N LYS A 364 0.26 -47.01 -31.70
CA LYS A 364 1.17 -46.38 -32.66
C LYS A 364 2.48 -46.02 -31.95
N ASN A 365 3.56 -46.66 -32.37
CA ASN A 365 4.95 -46.44 -31.92
C ASN A 365 5.52 -45.10 -32.43
N GLU A 366 4.78 -44.01 -32.24
CA GLU A 366 5.30 -42.67 -32.49
C GLU A 366 5.20 -41.86 -31.19
N SER A 367 6.38 -41.43 -30.76
CA SER A 367 6.69 -40.59 -29.61
C SER A 367 5.77 -39.37 -29.49
N GLY A 368 5.01 -39.32 -28.39
CA GLY A 368 4.30 -38.11 -27.97
C GLY A 368 2.96 -38.38 -27.30
N THR A 369 2.97 -38.95 -26.09
CA THR A 369 1.72 -39.12 -25.32
C THR A 369 1.27 -37.78 -24.73
N LEU A 370 0.22 -37.20 -25.32
CA LEU A 370 -0.55 -36.07 -24.77
C LEU A 370 -1.27 -36.50 -23.48
N LEU A 371 -1.01 -35.81 -22.37
CA LEU A 371 -1.66 -36.03 -21.08
C LEU A 371 -2.43 -34.76 -20.67
N ALA A 372 -3.76 -34.80 -20.82
CA ALA A 372 -4.66 -33.82 -20.23
C ALA A 372 -4.89 -34.15 -18.74
N LEU A 373 -4.79 -33.13 -17.88
CA LEU A 373 -5.09 -33.22 -16.46
C LEU A 373 -6.45 -32.56 -16.21
N ASP A 374 -7.45 -33.37 -15.88
CA ASP A 374 -8.66 -32.92 -15.20
C ASP A 374 -8.40 -32.90 -13.68
N SER A 375 -9.03 -31.93 -13.03
CA SER A 375 -9.01 -31.49 -11.63
C SER A 375 -9.38 -32.53 -10.56
N SER A 376 -9.37 -33.84 -10.84
CA SER A 376 -9.65 -34.89 -9.86
C SER A 376 -8.45 -35.80 -9.56
N GLY A 377 -7.72 -35.46 -8.48
CA GLY A 377 -7.15 -36.42 -7.53
C GLY A 377 -6.05 -37.43 -7.96
N VAL A 378 -4.80 -37.11 -7.57
CA VAL A 378 -3.74 -37.98 -6.97
C VAL A 378 -3.27 -39.28 -7.67
N ARG A 379 -3.96 -39.93 -8.60
CA ARG A 379 -3.60 -41.31 -9.03
C ARG A 379 -2.59 -41.47 -10.18
N ARG A 380 -2.07 -40.42 -10.81
CA ARG A 380 -1.19 -40.55 -12.01
C ARG A 380 0.28 -40.12 -11.85
N ALA A 381 0.75 -39.81 -10.65
CA ALA A 381 2.16 -39.44 -10.41
C ALA A 381 3.16 -40.61 -10.59
N SER A 382 2.70 -41.87 -10.59
CA SER A 382 3.57 -43.06 -10.66
C SER A 382 4.16 -43.33 -12.05
N ALA A 383 3.49 -42.91 -13.14
CA ALA A 383 3.98 -43.16 -14.50
C ALA A 383 5.15 -42.24 -14.89
N ILE A 384 5.10 -40.96 -14.48
CA ILE A 384 6.19 -40.00 -14.67
C ILE A 384 7.41 -40.40 -13.82
N ARG A 385 7.16 -40.93 -12.62
CA ARG A 385 8.19 -41.46 -11.73
C ARG A 385 8.98 -42.62 -12.36
N LYS A 386 8.30 -43.62 -12.93
CA LYS A 386 8.97 -44.74 -13.63
C LYS A 386 9.78 -44.33 -14.85
N PHE A 387 9.34 -43.29 -15.58
CA PHE A 387 10.07 -42.77 -16.74
C PHE A 387 11.38 -42.08 -16.33
N LEU A 388 11.35 -41.27 -15.26
CA LEU A 388 12.53 -40.59 -14.72
C LEU A 388 13.49 -41.53 -13.96
N GLU A 389 12.98 -42.61 -13.36
CA GLU A 389 13.78 -43.60 -12.64
C GLU A 389 14.64 -44.48 -13.57
N ASN A 390 14.27 -44.64 -14.85
CA ASN A 390 14.96 -45.52 -15.79
C ASN A 390 15.78 -44.79 -16.88
N SER A 391 15.82 -43.44 -16.88
CA SER A 391 16.59 -42.69 -17.88
C SER A 391 17.95 -42.26 -17.31
N GLU A 392 19.06 -42.82 -17.81
CA GLU A 392 20.44 -42.32 -17.59
C GLU A 392 20.71 -40.97 -18.30
N LYS A 393 19.69 -40.35 -18.90
CA LYS A 393 19.85 -39.14 -19.70
C LYS A 393 19.96 -37.90 -18.81
N GLN A 394 20.94 -37.04 -19.10
CA GLN A 394 21.05 -35.71 -18.49
C GLN A 394 19.71 -34.96 -18.60
N ILE A 395 19.22 -34.46 -17.46
CA ILE A 395 18.01 -33.64 -17.41
C ILE A 395 18.39 -32.23 -17.84
N GLN A 396 18.03 -31.84 -19.06
CA GLN A 396 18.14 -30.44 -19.49
C GLN A 396 17.02 -29.61 -18.88
N VAL A 397 17.38 -28.51 -18.22
CA VAL A 397 16.43 -27.52 -17.70
C VAL A 397 16.39 -26.35 -18.67
N ARG A 398 15.27 -26.20 -19.39
CA ARG A 398 14.96 -24.99 -20.16
C ARG A 398 14.13 -24.05 -19.29
N ILE A 399 14.65 -22.86 -19.00
CA ILE A 399 13.88 -21.81 -18.31
C ILE A 399 13.27 -20.91 -19.40
N LEU A 400 11.94 -20.77 -19.38
CA LEU A 400 11.18 -19.94 -20.31
C LEU A 400 10.69 -18.68 -19.58
N CYS A 401 10.99 -17.51 -20.13
CA CYS A 401 10.43 -16.24 -19.71
C CYS A 401 9.25 -15.85 -20.60
N ASN A 402 8.30 -15.10 -20.04
CA ASN A 402 7.10 -14.63 -20.76
C ASN A 402 7.40 -13.70 -21.95
N ASP A 403 8.63 -13.21 -22.08
CA ASP A 403 9.11 -12.38 -23.21
C ASP A 403 9.74 -13.21 -24.35
N GLY A 404 9.61 -14.54 -24.29
CA GLY A 404 10.17 -15.46 -25.29
C GLY A 404 11.65 -15.76 -25.10
N TYR A 405 12.30 -15.23 -24.05
CA TYR A 405 13.68 -15.59 -23.75
C TYR A 405 13.76 -17.00 -23.15
N SER A 406 14.66 -17.83 -23.67
CA SER A 406 14.92 -19.15 -23.12
C SER A 406 16.41 -19.41 -22.97
N LYS A 407 16.78 -20.08 -21.87
CA LYS A 407 18.15 -20.55 -21.65
C LYS A 407 18.12 -21.99 -21.18
N GLU A 408 18.92 -22.83 -21.83
CA GLU A 408 19.11 -24.23 -21.48
C GLU A 408 20.39 -24.42 -20.69
N THR A 409 20.33 -25.31 -19.70
CA THR A 409 21.47 -25.66 -18.86
C THR A 409 21.31 -27.06 -18.27
N ALA A 410 22.43 -27.75 -18.07
CA ALA A 410 22.47 -29.15 -17.66
C ALA A 410 22.83 -29.35 -16.17
N ASP A 411 23.33 -28.32 -15.47
CA ASP A 411 23.84 -28.41 -14.09
C ASP A 411 23.28 -27.29 -13.20
N SER A 412 23.40 -27.43 -11.88
CA SER A 412 23.09 -26.33 -10.94
C SER A 412 23.97 -25.10 -11.23
N GLY A 413 23.36 -23.91 -11.24
CA GLY A 413 24.10 -22.70 -11.62
C GLY A 413 23.34 -21.41 -11.31
N SER A 414 23.81 -20.31 -11.90
CA SER A 414 23.13 -19.03 -11.83
C SER A 414 22.78 -18.56 -13.24
N VAL A 415 21.53 -18.17 -13.47
CA VAL A 415 21.12 -17.44 -14.68
C VAL A 415 20.89 -15.99 -14.31
N VAL A 416 21.56 -15.09 -15.03
CA VAL A 416 21.26 -13.67 -14.96
C VAL A 416 20.14 -13.39 -15.95
N PHE A 417 19.00 -12.97 -15.44
CA PHE A 417 17.92 -12.43 -16.26
C PHE A 417 18.08 -10.93 -16.32
N GLU A 418 18.02 -10.40 -17.53
CA GLU A 418 17.97 -8.96 -17.74
C GLU A 418 16.55 -8.63 -18.16
N LYS A 419 15.85 -7.90 -17.30
CA LYS A 419 14.49 -7.45 -17.57
C LYS A 419 14.48 -5.93 -17.63
N ILE A 420 13.84 -5.38 -18.64
CA ILE A 420 13.43 -3.98 -18.62
C ILE A 420 12.11 -3.92 -17.86
N VAL A 421 12.07 -3.14 -16.78
CA VAL A 421 10.81 -2.87 -16.05
C VAL A 421 10.21 -1.63 -16.69
N PRO A 422 9.11 -1.77 -17.45
CA PRO A 422 8.59 -0.64 -18.18
C PRO A 422 7.81 0.32 -17.27
N ALA A 423 7.96 1.62 -17.55
CA ALA A 423 7.07 2.64 -17.01
C ALA A 423 5.65 2.51 -17.60
N GLU A 424 5.52 2.13 -18.88
CA GLU A 424 4.29 1.74 -19.60
C GLU A 424 4.67 1.32 -21.04
N ASN A 425 4.18 0.18 -21.58
CA ASN A 425 4.48 -0.25 -22.98
C ASN A 425 3.46 0.28 -24.00
N ILE A 426 2.48 1.06 -23.53
CA ILE A 426 1.25 1.34 -24.27
C ILE A 426 1.11 2.85 -24.36
N TRP A 427 1.27 3.37 -25.56
CA TRP A 427 1.18 4.81 -25.82
C TRP A 427 -0.15 5.15 -26.48
N ARG A 428 -0.85 6.15 -25.95
CA ARG A 428 -2.04 6.75 -26.55
C ARG A 428 -1.71 8.15 -27.04
N PHE A 429 -1.81 8.36 -28.34
CA PHE A 429 -1.62 9.70 -28.91
C PHE A 429 -2.96 10.43 -28.93
N GLN A 430 -3.08 11.47 -28.10
CA GLN A 430 -4.20 12.42 -28.13
C GLN A 430 -3.94 13.46 -29.24
N ASP A 431 -5.01 14.05 -29.80
CA ASP A 431 -4.94 15.16 -30.76
C ASP A 431 -4.21 14.88 -32.08
N ARG A 432 -4.50 13.72 -32.69
CA ARG A 432 -3.96 13.33 -34.01
C ARG A 432 -5.03 13.36 -35.10
N PRO A 433 -4.68 13.72 -36.35
CA PRO A 433 -5.60 13.58 -37.48
C PRO A 433 -5.94 12.09 -37.73
N GLN A 434 -7.20 11.83 -38.11
CA GLN A 434 -7.69 10.47 -38.35
C GLN A 434 -7.06 9.81 -39.59
N ARG A 435 -6.61 10.60 -40.57
CA ARG A 435 -5.96 10.12 -41.80
C ARG A 435 -4.79 11.01 -42.17
N VAL A 436 -3.65 10.37 -42.43
CA VAL A 436 -2.42 11.02 -42.87
C VAL A 436 -1.81 10.25 -44.03
N ARG A 437 -0.94 10.90 -44.80
CA ARG A 437 -0.24 10.25 -45.91
C ARG A 437 0.79 9.26 -45.39
N ILE A 438 1.58 9.68 -44.40
CA ILE A 438 2.63 8.89 -43.73
C ILE A 438 2.63 9.27 -42.25
N TRP A 439 2.89 8.32 -41.37
CA TRP A 439 3.23 8.59 -39.97
C TRP A 439 4.51 7.85 -39.59
N GLU A 440 5.24 8.39 -38.63
CA GLU A 440 6.48 7.86 -38.09
C GLU A 440 6.48 7.99 -36.56
N VAL A 441 6.77 6.89 -35.85
CA VAL A 441 7.09 6.91 -34.42
C VAL A 441 8.60 6.83 -34.29
N LEU A 442 9.20 7.82 -33.64
CA LEU A 442 10.63 7.92 -33.38
C LEU A 442 10.87 7.78 -31.89
N ILE A 443 11.82 6.92 -31.53
CA ILE A 443 12.35 6.85 -30.17
C ILE A 443 13.82 7.20 -30.22
N GLN A 444 14.22 8.18 -29.43
CA GLN A 444 15.56 8.75 -29.45
C GLN A 444 16.16 8.73 -28.05
N ASN A 445 17.45 8.40 -27.96
CA ASN A 445 18.24 8.70 -26.77
C ASN A 445 18.83 10.13 -26.92
N GLN A 446 19.87 10.47 -26.17
CA GLN A 446 20.49 11.80 -26.25
C GLN A 446 21.22 12.08 -27.57
N THR A 447 21.64 11.04 -28.29
CA THR A 447 22.56 11.16 -29.43
C THR A 447 21.98 10.70 -30.76
N GLU A 448 21.01 9.78 -30.75
CA GLU A 448 20.51 9.12 -31.96
C GLU A 448 19.08 8.58 -31.82
N THR A 449 18.50 8.24 -32.98
CA THR A 449 17.21 7.53 -33.06
C THR A 449 17.46 6.05 -32.91
N VAL A 450 17.09 5.48 -31.77
CA VAL A 450 17.28 4.05 -31.48
C VAL A 450 16.19 3.17 -32.09
N TYR A 451 15.01 3.72 -32.35
CA TYR A 451 13.91 2.97 -32.96
C TYR A 451 13.04 3.87 -33.82
N LYS A 452 12.66 3.36 -35.00
CA LYS A 452 11.76 4.04 -35.95
C LYS A 452 10.74 3.04 -36.49
N ALA A 453 9.46 3.35 -36.34
CA ALA A 453 8.36 2.67 -37.02
C ALA A 453 7.63 3.67 -37.93
N SER A 454 7.14 3.22 -39.09
CA SER A 454 6.36 4.07 -39.97
C SER A 454 5.19 3.33 -40.62
N GLY A 455 4.18 4.08 -41.05
CA GLY A 455 3.02 3.55 -41.74
C GLY A 455 2.31 4.62 -42.57
N ARG A 456 1.25 4.24 -43.26
CA ARG A 456 0.40 5.15 -44.06
C ARG A 456 -1.04 5.10 -43.55
N GLY A 457 -1.81 6.15 -43.80
CA GLY A 457 -3.25 6.18 -43.50
C GLY A 457 -3.56 6.58 -42.06
N ARG A 458 -4.37 5.78 -41.36
CA ARG A 458 -4.78 6.09 -39.97
C ARG A 458 -3.64 5.79 -39.00
N ILE A 459 -3.35 6.76 -38.14
CA ILE A 459 -2.39 6.57 -37.04
C ILE A 459 -3.05 5.65 -36.00
N PRO A 460 -2.38 4.56 -35.58
CA PRO A 460 -2.99 3.58 -34.69
C PRO A 460 -3.34 4.19 -33.35
N ASP A 461 -4.50 3.81 -32.80
CA ASP A 461 -4.97 4.44 -31.57
C ASP A 461 -4.07 4.18 -30.37
N ARG A 462 -3.45 3.00 -30.42
CA ARG A 462 -2.54 2.42 -29.46
C ARG A 462 -1.30 1.93 -30.20
N TRP A 463 -0.13 2.25 -29.68
CA TRP A 463 1.13 1.68 -30.17
C TRP A 463 1.80 0.86 -29.07
N VAL A 464 2.30 -0.32 -29.44
CA VAL A 464 2.95 -1.28 -28.54
C VAL A 464 4.35 -1.56 -29.04
N TRP A 465 5.31 -1.54 -28.13
CA TRP A 465 6.71 -1.75 -28.43
C TRP A 465 7.35 -2.68 -27.41
N ASN A 466 8.34 -3.44 -27.87
CA ASN A 466 9.01 -4.48 -27.11
C ASN A 466 10.36 -4.02 -26.52
N TRP A 467 10.63 -2.71 -26.49
CA TRP A 467 11.85 -2.11 -25.92
C TRP A 467 13.15 -2.53 -26.63
N ARG A 468 13.04 -2.92 -27.90
CA ARG A 468 14.18 -3.25 -28.75
C ARG A 468 14.46 -2.13 -29.74
N ASP A 469 15.73 -1.87 -29.99
CA ASP A 469 16.19 -0.93 -31.01
C ASP A 469 15.91 -1.45 -32.44
N GLY A 470 16.29 -0.68 -33.46
CA GLY A 470 16.15 -1.08 -34.87
C GLY A 470 16.92 -2.34 -35.25
N ASN A 471 17.91 -2.75 -34.46
CA ASN A 471 18.71 -3.97 -34.66
C ASN A 471 18.17 -5.17 -33.86
N GLY A 472 17.07 -4.99 -33.10
CA GLY A 472 16.50 -6.03 -32.24
C GLY A 472 17.22 -6.18 -30.90
N SER A 473 18.18 -5.32 -30.55
CA SER A 473 18.85 -5.33 -29.25
C SER A 473 18.00 -4.65 -28.19
N LEU A 474 18.04 -5.12 -26.94
CA LEU A 474 17.37 -4.46 -25.83
C LEU A 474 18.00 -3.08 -25.59
N LEU A 475 17.15 -2.07 -25.33
CA LEU A 475 17.65 -0.76 -24.98
C LEU A 475 18.52 -0.76 -23.72
N GLU A 476 19.50 0.12 -23.72
CA GLU A 476 20.29 0.43 -22.53
C GLU A 476 19.47 1.22 -21.50
N ALA A 477 19.96 1.26 -20.26
CA ALA A 477 19.32 2.06 -19.23
C ALA A 477 19.61 3.54 -19.50
N GLY A 478 18.59 4.39 -19.48
CA GLY A 478 18.75 5.80 -19.82
C GLY A 478 17.43 6.55 -20.00
N TRP A 479 17.54 7.83 -20.31
CA TRP A 479 16.41 8.67 -20.68
C TRP A 479 16.20 8.63 -22.19
N TYR A 480 14.94 8.47 -22.58
CA TYR A 480 14.52 8.41 -23.96
C TYR A 480 13.38 9.37 -24.21
N THR A 481 13.25 9.76 -25.48
CA THR A 481 12.15 10.56 -25.98
C THR A 481 11.39 9.79 -27.02
N LEU A 482 10.06 9.85 -26.96
CA LEU A 482 9.16 9.34 -27.99
C LEU A 482 8.50 10.52 -28.69
N ARG A 483 8.48 10.47 -30.03
CA ARG A 483 7.84 11.48 -30.87
C ARG A 483 7.07 10.81 -31.99
N LEU A 484 5.81 11.21 -32.18
CA LEU A 484 5.03 10.86 -33.37
C LEU A 484 5.12 12.01 -34.36
N ARG A 485 5.50 11.73 -35.60
CA ARG A 485 5.50 12.67 -36.72
C ARG A 485 4.55 12.15 -37.79
N TRP A 486 3.86 13.04 -38.49
CA TRP A 486 3.03 12.64 -39.62
C TRP A 486 3.07 13.67 -40.73
N LYS A 487 2.85 13.17 -41.95
CA LYS A 487 2.73 13.97 -43.15
C LYS A 487 1.26 14.10 -43.53
N GLU A 488 0.74 15.31 -43.45
CA GLU A 488 -0.63 15.66 -43.82
C GLU A 488 -0.89 15.46 -45.32
N MET A 489 -2.16 15.53 -45.72
CA MET A 489 -2.57 15.31 -47.11
C MET A 489 -2.00 16.37 -48.06
N ASP A 490 -1.71 17.56 -47.56
CA ASP A 490 -1.09 18.68 -48.28
C ASP A 490 0.45 18.60 -48.32
N ASN A 491 1.04 17.48 -47.89
CA ASN A 491 2.48 17.24 -47.77
C ASN A 491 3.22 18.00 -46.67
N ARG A 492 2.55 18.71 -45.76
CA ARG A 492 3.22 19.29 -44.59
C ARG A 492 3.47 18.25 -43.50
N TRP A 493 4.60 18.38 -42.81
CA TRP A 493 4.91 17.57 -41.63
C TRP A 493 4.39 18.25 -40.38
N ALA A 494 3.74 17.49 -39.52
CA ALA A 494 3.36 17.86 -38.16
C ALA A 494 3.89 16.83 -37.16
N GLU A 495 4.05 17.24 -35.92
CA GLU A 495 4.68 16.44 -34.86
C GLU A 495 3.88 16.54 -33.57
N SER A 496 3.85 15.45 -32.79
CA SER A 496 3.33 15.47 -31.43
C SER A 496 4.30 16.17 -30.49
N SER A 497 3.82 16.53 -29.30
CA SER A 497 4.70 16.85 -28.17
C SER A 497 5.67 15.69 -27.89
N LEU A 498 6.85 16.04 -27.39
CA LEU A 498 7.87 15.09 -26.92
C LEU A 498 7.38 14.38 -25.65
N PHE A 499 7.41 13.06 -25.65
CA PHE A 499 7.17 12.27 -24.44
C PHE A 499 8.49 11.76 -23.87
N PHE A 500 8.78 12.07 -22.61
CA PHE A 500 10.01 11.63 -21.93
C PHE A 500 9.73 10.41 -21.06
N PHE A 501 10.59 9.40 -21.15
CA PHE A 501 10.53 8.22 -20.29
C PHE A 501 11.92 7.72 -19.92
N GLN A 502 11.99 7.02 -18.80
CA GLN A 502 13.22 6.39 -18.33
C GLN A 502 13.13 4.88 -18.53
N VAL A 503 14.17 4.31 -19.16
CA VAL A 503 14.36 2.85 -19.24
C VAL A 503 15.31 2.45 -18.13
N VAL A 504 14.85 1.54 -17.26
CA VAL A 504 15.65 0.97 -16.18
C VAL A 504 15.89 -0.52 -16.45
N ARG A 505 17.17 -0.91 -16.50
CA ARG A 505 17.58 -2.31 -16.68
C ARG A 505 17.73 -2.96 -15.31
N HIS A 506 16.87 -3.93 -15.02
CA HIS A 506 16.99 -4.76 -13.83
C HIS A 506 17.71 -6.07 -14.18
N ARG A 507 18.92 -6.24 -13.63
CA ARG A 507 19.63 -7.51 -13.65
C ARG A 507 19.24 -8.31 -12.43
N GLN A 508 18.49 -9.38 -12.61
CA GLN A 508 18.16 -10.30 -11.54
C GLN A 508 18.98 -11.57 -11.71
N LYS A 509 19.92 -11.81 -10.79
CA LYS A 509 20.66 -13.06 -10.73
C LYS A 509 19.79 -14.08 -9.99
N ILE A 510 19.31 -15.08 -10.71
CA ILE A 510 18.57 -16.19 -10.13
C ILE A 510 19.53 -17.34 -9.93
N HIS A 511 19.73 -17.70 -8.67
CA HIS A 511 20.41 -18.93 -8.31
C HIS A 511 19.39 -20.06 -8.26
N TYR A 512 19.71 -21.16 -8.93
CA TYR A 512 18.92 -22.37 -8.83
C TYR A 512 19.83 -23.51 -8.41
N ALA A 513 19.37 -24.27 -7.43
CA ALA A 513 20.03 -25.50 -6.99
C ALA A 513 19.11 -26.67 -7.33
N ILE A 514 19.67 -27.66 -8.01
CA ILE A 514 19.01 -28.95 -8.24
C ILE A 514 19.59 -29.88 -7.18
N LYS A 515 18.84 -30.13 -6.10
CA LYS A 515 19.29 -31.02 -5.04
C LYS A 515 18.65 -32.39 -5.26
N LYS A 516 19.48 -33.43 -5.40
CA LYS A 516 19.02 -34.82 -5.37
C LYS A 516 18.81 -35.19 -3.91
N ASP A 517 17.56 -35.35 -3.50
CA ASP A 517 17.28 -35.76 -2.13
C ASP A 517 17.67 -37.22 -1.95
N SER A 518 18.45 -37.51 -0.89
CA SER A 518 19.03 -38.85 -0.63
C SER A 518 18.24 -39.62 0.42
N GLN A 519 17.02 -39.19 0.74
CA GLN A 519 16.14 -39.92 1.65
C GLN A 519 15.61 -41.22 1.01
N PRO A 520 15.65 -42.36 1.74
CA PRO A 520 15.42 -43.69 1.16
C PRO A 520 13.99 -43.98 0.66
N PHE A 521 13.02 -43.08 0.82
CA PHE A 521 11.61 -43.37 0.47
C PHE A 521 10.95 -42.44 -0.56
N SER A 522 11.63 -41.38 -1.03
CA SER A 522 11.13 -40.59 -2.16
C SER A 522 12.29 -39.96 -2.94
N LYS A 523 12.64 -40.55 -4.09
CA LYS A 523 13.50 -39.93 -5.10
C LYS A 523 12.72 -38.85 -5.83
N GLU A 524 12.45 -37.74 -5.16
CA GLU A 524 11.88 -36.54 -5.77
C GLU A 524 12.99 -35.52 -6.03
N TRP A 525 12.92 -34.84 -7.18
CA TRP A 525 13.83 -33.76 -7.54
C TRP A 525 13.13 -32.43 -7.28
N TYR A 526 13.73 -31.57 -6.46
CA TYR A 526 13.18 -30.25 -6.15
C TYR A 526 14.02 -29.16 -6.84
N LEU A 527 13.34 -28.22 -7.50
CA LEU A 527 13.95 -27.01 -8.03
C LEU A 527 13.71 -25.87 -7.04
N TYR A 528 14.77 -25.40 -6.39
CA TYR A 528 14.70 -24.23 -5.53
C TYR A 528 15.11 -23.00 -6.34
N LEU A 529 14.20 -22.03 -6.47
CA LEU A 529 14.50 -20.71 -7.02
C LEU A 529 14.74 -19.78 -5.83
N LEU A 530 16.00 -19.40 -5.61
CA LEU A 530 16.37 -18.48 -4.54
C LEU A 530 16.64 -17.10 -5.16
N PRO A 531 15.79 -16.10 -4.91
CA PRO A 531 16.14 -14.73 -5.20
C PRO A 531 17.26 -14.31 -4.23
N ILE A 532 18.38 -13.81 -4.77
CA ILE A 532 19.38 -13.09 -3.98
C ILE A 532 19.02 -11.61 -4.07
N HIS A 533 18.89 -10.96 -2.91
CA HIS A 533 18.67 -9.52 -2.78
C HIS A 533 19.98 -8.74 -2.88
#